data_AF-A8ZM40-F1
#
_entry.id   AF-A8ZM40-F1
#
_cell.length_a   1.000
_cell.length_b   1.000
_cell.length_c   1.000
_cell.angle_alpha   90.00
_cell.angle_beta   90.00
_cell.angle_gamma   90.00
#
_symmetry.space_group_name_H-M   'P 1'
#
loop_
_entity.id
_entity.type
_entity.pdbx_description
1 polymer ?
#
loop_
_entity_poly.entity_id
_entity_poly.type
_entity_poly.pdbx_seq_one_letter_code
_entity_poly.pdbx_strand_id
1 'polypeptide(L)'
;MSQQSESPQWQPIRVMHECIPMVDGMLEEVQSQHSNMLEAQKKPHTMDDATIQRVIDVYSEQHEFLWVYREQFSRWKQESPSPQQLKDIIRLEQQVEKIAQALTGILNIVDDIKDKTIESILGKSDMELAMDVLMGNLKMPE
;
A
#
# COMPACT_ATOMS: atom_id res chain seq x y z
N MET A 1 15.23 -23.84 -2.73
CA MET A 1 13.87 -24.44 -2.79
C MET A 1 13.15 -23.74 -3.91
N SER A 2 12.77 -24.47 -4.96
CA SER A 2 12.10 -23.89 -6.12
C SER A 2 10.69 -23.50 -5.73
N GLN A 3 10.41 -22.20 -5.58
CA GLN A 3 9.02 -21.73 -5.54
C GLN A 3 8.45 -21.92 -6.94
N GLN A 4 7.67 -22.99 -7.12
CA GLN A 4 6.79 -23.08 -8.27
C GLN A 4 5.81 -21.91 -8.14
N SER A 5 5.90 -20.95 -9.05
CA SER A 5 4.86 -19.95 -9.26
C SER A 5 3.63 -20.64 -9.82
N GLU A 6 2.90 -21.34 -8.94
CA GLU A 6 1.60 -21.90 -9.27
C GLU A 6 0.68 -20.73 -9.64
N SER A 7 0.10 -20.81 -10.83
CA SER A 7 -0.87 -19.81 -11.28
C SER A 7 -2.04 -19.76 -10.28
N PRO A 8 -2.62 -18.57 -10.01
CA PRO A 8 -3.74 -18.44 -9.09
C PRO A 8 -4.88 -19.40 -9.43
N GLN A 9 -5.50 -19.98 -8.40
CA GLN A 9 -6.71 -20.76 -8.58
C GLN A 9 -7.89 -19.83 -8.88
N TRP A 10 -8.26 -19.74 -10.16
CA TRP A 10 -9.40 -18.95 -10.61
C TRP A 10 -10.72 -19.45 -10.03
N GLN A 11 -11.53 -18.52 -9.58
CA GLN A 11 -12.80 -18.75 -8.92
C GLN A 11 -13.97 -18.57 -9.90
N PRO A 12 -15.04 -19.38 -9.79
CA PRO A 12 -16.23 -19.25 -10.62
C PRO A 12 -17.11 -18.07 -10.20
N ILE A 13 -17.89 -17.48 -11.12
CA ILE A 13 -18.69 -16.28 -10.80
C ILE A 13 -19.69 -16.46 -9.65
N ARG A 14 -20.10 -17.70 -9.35
CA ARG A 14 -21.01 -18.02 -8.23
C ARG A 14 -20.47 -17.58 -6.86
N VAL A 15 -19.15 -17.53 -6.67
CA VAL A 15 -18.54 -17.11 -5.40
C VAL A 15 -18.22 -15.61 -5.36
N MET A 16 -18.54 -14.84 -6.41
CA MET A 16 -18.27 -13.40 -6.49
C MET A 16 -18.80 -12.63 -5.27
N HIS A 17 -19.95 -13.03 -4.73
CA HIS A 17 -20.57 -12.38 -3.57
C HIS A 17 -19.71 -12.49 -2.30
N GLU A 18 -18.86 -13.52 -2.18
CA GLU A 18 -17.91 -13.70 -1.08
C GLU A 18 -16.70 -12.77 -1.22
N CYS A 19 -16.32 -12.42 -2.46
CA CYS A 19 -15.20 -11.52 -2.73
C CYS A 19 -15.53 -10.05 -2.46
N ILE A 20 -16.82 -9.67 -2.53
CA ILE A 20 -17.28 -8.30 -2.29
C ILE A 20 -16.78 -7.72 -0.95
N PRO A 21 -17.10 -8.32 0.22
CA PRO A 21 -16.64 -7.79 1.49
C PRO A 21 -15.12 -7.83 1.66
N MET A 22 -14.44 -8.76 0.99
CA MET A 22 -12.97 -8.85 1.04
C MET A 22 -12.32 -7.64 0.34
N VAL A 23 -12.79 -7.28 -0.86
CA VAL A 23 -12.28 -6.12 -1.60
C VAL A 23 -12.67 -4.81 -0.90
N ASP A 24 -13.88 -4.74 -0.33
CA ASP A 24 -14.32 -3.59 0.48
C ASP A 24 -13.39 -3.39 1.70
N GLY A 25 -13.09 -4.45 2.45
CA GLY A 25 -12.18 -4.39 3.59
C GLY A 25 -10.74 -4.05 3.21
N MET A 26 -10.23 -4.61 2.11
CA MET A 26 -8.90 -4.27 1.59
C MET A 26 -8.80 -2.79 1.21
N LEU A 27 -9.85 -2.22 0.60
CA LEU A 27 -9.89 -0.80 0.29
C LEU A 27 -9.89 0.06 1.55
N GLU A 28 -10.70 -0.27 2.55
CA GLU A 28 -10.75 0.46 3.82
C GLU A 28 -9.39 0.44 4.53
N GLU A 29 -8.76 -0.74 4.62
CA GLU A 29 -7.46 -0.91 5.26
C GLU A 29 -6.36 -0.08 4.57
N VAL A 30 -6.24 -0.20 3.25
CA VAL A 30 -5.20 0.52 2.50
C VAL A 30 -5.43 2.03 2.54
N GLN A 31 -6.68 2.49 2.52
CA GLN A 31 -6.99 3.91 2.68
C GLN A 31 -6.63 4.44 4.08
N SER A 32 -6.92 3.66 5.11
CA SER A 32 -6.52 3.97 6.49
C SER A 32 -5.00 4.07 6.61
N GLN A 33 -4.27 3.10 6.07
CA GLN A 33 -2.81 3.15 6.10
C GLN A 33 -2.26 4.33 5.31
N HIS A 34 -2.81 4.63 4.12
CA HIS A 34 -2.39 5.79 3.35
C HIS A 34 -2.55 7.09 4.14
N SER A 35 -3.65 7.24 4.89
CA SER A 35 -3.85 8.37 5.80
C SER A 35 -2.80 8.41 6.91
N ASN A 36 -2.46 7.27 7.51
CA ASN A 36 -1.42 7.20 8.54
C ASN A 36 -0.03 7.60 7.98
N MET A 37 0.29 7.17 6.76
CA MET A 37 1.54 7.52 6.10
C MET A 37 1.62 9.02 5.78
N LEU A 38 0.51 9.64 5.38
CA LEU A 38 0.44 11.10 5.19
C LEU A 38 0.72 11.87 6.49
N GLU A 39 0.28 11.36 7.64
CA GLU A 39 0.60 11.96 8.94
C GLU A 39 2.07 11.74 9.33
N ALA A 40 2.62 10.55 9.06
CA ALA A 40 4.03 10.26 9.27
C ALA A 40 4.94 11.16 8.42
N GLN A 41 4.54 11.45 7.16
CA GLN A 41 5.28 12.35 6.27
C GLN A 41 5.45 13.76 6.83
N LYS A 42 4.46 14.25 7.58
CA LYS A 42 4.51 15.57 8.23
C LYS A 42 5.46 15.61 9.43
N LYS A 43 5.85 14.44 9.95
CA LYS A 43 6.68 14.26 11.15
C LYS A 43 7.91 13.40 10.81
N PRO A 44 8.88 13.95 10.05
CA PRO A 44 10.10 13.23 9.73
C PRO A 44 10.82 12.79 11.01
N HIS A 45 11.59 11.71 10.90
CA HIS A 45 12.37 11.09 11.97
C HIS A 45 11.55 10.44 13.10
N THR A 46 10.30 10.07 12.82
CA THR A 46 9.45 9.32 13.77
C THR A 46 9.36 7.83 13.49
N MET A 47 9.71 7.41 12.28
CA MET A 47 9.75 6.00 11.88
C MET A 47 11.19 5.51 11.84
N ASP A 48 11.40 4.26 12.23
CA ASP A 48 12.68 3.57 12.07
C ASP A 48 12.82 2.91 10.69
N ASP A 49 14.07 2.64 10.29
CA ASP A 49 14.42 1.98 9.03
C ASP A 49 13.68 0.64 8.85
N ALA A 50 13.55 -0.15 9.92
CA ALA A 50 12.92 -1.47 9.87
C ALA A 50 11.42 -1.39 9.58
N THR A 51 10.75 -0.36 10.09
CA THR A 51 9.34 -0.09 9.86
C THR A 51 9.12 0.41 8.45
N ILE A 52 9.99 1.31 7.97
CA ILE A 52 9.99 1.75 6.56
C ILE A 52 10.12 0.57 5.62
N GLN A 53 11.12 -0.31 5.84
CA GLN A 53 11.33 -1.47 4.97
C GLN A 53 10.11 -2.41 4.98
N ARG A 54 9.50 -2.65 6.15
CA ARG A 54 8.28 -3.48 6.24
C ARG A 54 7.13 -2.90 5.43
N VAL A 55 6.94 -1.58 5.45
CA VAL A 55 5.91 -0.91 4.64
C VAL A 55 6.20 -1.09 3.15
N ILE A 56 7.45 -0.93 2.71
CA ILE A 56 7.86 -1.18 1.32
C ILE A 56 7.50 -2.61 0.92
N ASP A 57 7.93 -3.60 1.71
CA ASP A 57 7.77 -5.02 1.37
C ASP A 57 6.28 -5.37 1.24
N VAL A 58 5.48 -5.06 2.25
CA VAL A 58 4.05 -5.40 2.30
C VAL A 58 3.26 -4.74 1.17
N TYR A 59 3.44 -3.42 0.96
CA TYR A 59 2.62 -2.70 0.00
C TYR A 59 3.10 -2.83 -1.44
N SER A 60 4.39 -3.12 -1.66
CA SER A 60 4.87 -3.52 -3.00
C SER A 60 4.32 -4.88 -3.38
N GLU A 61 4.36 -5.85 -2.46
CA GLU A 61 3.79 -7.19 -2.68
C GLU A 61 2.28 -7.11 -2.98
N GLN A 62 1.51 -6.40 -2.17
CA GLN A 62 0.07 -6.21 -2.43
C GLN A 62 -0.18 -5.55 -3.79
N HIS A 63 0.61 -4.55 -4.16
CA HIS A 63 0.46 -3.86 -5.44
C HIS A 63 0.75 -4.79 -6.62
N GLU A 64 1.80 -5.61 -6.51
CA GLU A 64 2.12 -6.65 -7.49
C GLU A 64 0.97 -7.64 -7.62
N PHE A 65 0.34 -8.09 -6.54
CA PHE A 65 -0.76 -9.07 -6.61
C PHE A 65 -2.09 -8.55 -7.17
N LEU A 66 -2.29 -7.23 -7.34
CA LEU A 66 -3.56 -6.69 -7.85
C LEU A 66 -3.93 -7.19 -9.26
N TRP A 67 -2.95 -7.66 -10.05
CA TRP A 67 -3.24 -8.25 -11.36
C TRP A 67 -4.18 -9.47 -11.26
N VAL A 68 -4.13 -10.23 -10.16
CA VAL A 68 -4.96 -11.42 -9.95
C VAL A 68 -6.44 -11.02 -9.90
N TYR A 69 -6.78 -9.96 -9.17
CA TYR A 69 -8.15 -9.46 -9.10
C TYR A 69 -8.64 -8.96 -10.45
N ARG A 70 -7.82 -8.18 -11.17
CA ARG A 70 -8.15 -7.66 -12.50
C ARG A 70 -8.45 -8.79 -13.49
N GLU A 71 -7.61 -9.82 -13.50
CA GLU A 71 -7.79 -10.99 -14.37
C GLU A 71 -9.02 -11.82 -13.96
N GLN A 72 -9.24 -12.03 -12.66
CA GLN A 72 -10.42 -12.72 -12.14
C GLN A 72 -11.73 -12.03 -12.57
N PHE A 73 -11.77 -10.70 -12.50
CA PHE A 73 -12.94 -9.91 -12.91
C PHE A 73 -13.15 -9.94 -14.43
N SER A 74 -12.07 -9.90 -15.21
CA SER A 74 -12.10 -10.11 -16.66
C SER A 74 -12.71 -11.47 -17.02
N ARG A 75 -12.33 -12.54 -16.31
CA ARG A 75 -12.89 -13.89 -16.48
C ARG A 75 -14.37 -13.94 -16.16
N TRP A 76 -14.80 -13.36 -15.04
CA TRP A 76 -16.22 -13.31 -14.68
C TRP A 76 -17.09 -12.57 -15.71
N LYS A 77 -16.57 -11.54 -16.39
CA LYS A 77 -17.30 -10.89 -17.49
C LYS A 77 -17.54 -11.81 -18.67
N GLN A 78 -16.69 -12.82 -18.88
CA GLN A 78 -16.80 -13.79 -19.96
C GLN A 78 -17.72 -14.98 -19.60
N GLU A 79 -18.05 -15.17 -18.32
CA GLU A 79 -18.95 -16.23 -17.82
C GLU A 79 -20.46 -15.91 -18.00
N SER A 80 -20.81 -14.93 -18.84
CA SER A 80 -22.20 -14.48 -19.06
C SER A 80 -22.92 -14.04 -17.77
N PRO A 81 -22.39 -13.01 -17.07
CA PRO A 81 -22.98 -12.51 -15.83
C PRO A 81 -24.41 -12.00 -16.04
N SER A 82 -25.25 -12.16 -15.01
CA SER A 82 -26.51 -11.41 -14.92
C SER A 82 -26.25 -9.89 -14.87
N PRO A 83 -27.24 -9.04 -15.19
CA PRO A 83 -27.08 -7.60 -15.11
C PRO A 83 -26.63 -7.08 -13.73
N GLN A 84 -27.06 -7.74 -12.65
CA GLN A 84 -26.62 -7.38 -11.30
C GLN A 84 -25.16 -7.77 -11.07
N GLN A 85 -24.77 -8.99 -11.44
CA GLN A 85 -23.36 -9.42 -11.33
C GLN A 85 -22.43 -8.54 -12.14
N LEU A 86 -22.82 -8.11 -13.35
CA LEU A 86 -22.01 -7.21 -14.15
C LEU A 86 -21.79 -5.86 -13.47
N LYS A 87 -22.82 -5.30 -12.81
CA LYS A 87 -22.68 -4.07 -12.01
C LYS A 87 -21.71 -4.26 -10.84
N ASP A 88 -21.82 -5.39 -10.14
CA ASP A 88 -20.95 -5.71 -9.01
C ASP A 88 -19.49 -5.88 -9.47
N ILE A 89 -19.25 -6.54 -10.60
CA ILE A 89 -17.91 -6.64 -11.21
C ILE A 89 -17.34 -5.25 -11.50
N ILE A 90 -18.10 -4.37 -12.17
CA ILE A 90 -17.63 -3.01 -12.49
C ILE A 90 -17.30 -2.23 -11.20
N ARG A 91 -18.09 -2.40 -10.15
CA ARG A 91 -17.83 -1.79 -8.84
C ARG A 91 -16.52 -2.32 -8.24
N LEU A 92 -16.28 -3.63 -8.29
CA LEU A 92 -15.06 -4.26 -7.79
C LEU A 92 -13.83 -3.81 -8.59
N GLU A 93 -13.94 -3.68 -9.91
CA GLU A 93 -12.87 -3.12 -10.77
C GLU A 93 -12.49 -1.70 -10.32
N GLN A 94 -13.49 -0.84 -10.08
CA GLN A 94 -13.24 0.51 -9.58
C GLN A 94 -12.59 0.53 -8.18
N GLN A 95 -12.93 -0.43 -7.31
CA GLN A 95 -12.32 -0.54 -5.99
C GLN A 95 -10.87 -0.96 -6.09
N VAL A 96 -10.54 -1.95 -6.93
CA VAL A 96 -9.15 -2.37 -7.16
C VAL A 96 -8.28 -1.23 -7.70
N GLU A 97 -8.82 -0.37 -8.57
CA GLU A 97 -8.06 0.81 -9.02
C GLU A 97 -7.85 1.85 -7.92
N LYS A 98 -8.82 2.03 -7.01
CA LYS A 98 -8.62 2.88 -5.82
C LYS A 98 -7.56 2.30 -4.87
N ILE A 99 -7.53 0.98 -4.71
CA ILE A 99 -6.50 0.28 -3.94
C ILE A 99 -5.14 0.50 -4.57
N ALA A 100 -5.01 0.31 -5.89
CA ALA A 100 -3.76 0.56 -6.61
C ALA A 100 -3.24 2.00 -6.42
N GLN A 101 -4.14 2.98 -6.49
CA GLN A 101 -3.80 4.39 -6.26
C GLN A 101 -3.31 4.64 -4.82
N ALA A 102 -3.99 4.09 -3.82
CA ALA A 102 -3.62 4.27 -2.42
C ALA A 102 -2.29 3.55 -2.07
N LEU A 103 -2.07 2.35 -2.60
CA LEU A 103 -0.79 1.64 -2.50
C LEU A 103 0.36 2.44 -3.13
N THR A 104 0.15 2.98 -4.33
CA THR A 104 1.13 3.85 -4.99
C THR A 104 1.41 5.10 -4.15
N GLY A 105 0.37 5.70 -3.56
CA GLY A 105 0.51 6.83 -2.63
C GLY A 105 1.38 6.50 -1.42
N ILE A 106 1.13 5.34 -0.78
CA ILE A 106 1.95 4.86 0.34
C ILE A 106 3.42 4.70 -0.08
N LEU A 107 3.69 4.00 -1.19
CA LEU A 107 5.06 3.74 -1.64
C LEU A 107 5.80 5.03 -2.00
N ASN A 108 5.13 6.01 -2.62
CA ASN A 108 5.72 7.32 -2.88
C ASN A 108 6.05 8.10 -1.60
N ILE A 109 5.18 8.02 -0.59
CA ILE A 109 5.45 8.66 0.72
C ILE A 109 6.68 8.02 1.36
N VAL A 110 6.75 6.68 1.35
CA VAL A 110 7.90 5.97 1.89
C VAL A 110 9.19 6.36 1.18
N ASP A 111 9.17 6.48 -0.16
CA ASP A 111 10.32 6.91 -0.93
C ASP A 111 10.82 8.32 -0.52
N ASP A 112 9.91 9.23 -0.16
CA ASP A 112 10.23 10.58 0.33
C ASP A 112 10.78 10.61 1.77
N ILE A 113 10.41 9.65 2.61
CA ILE A 113 10.79 9.66 4.05
C ILE A 113 11.82 8.61 4.45
N LYS A 114 12.19 7.69 3.56
CA LYS A 114 13.12 6.58 3.88
C LYS A 114 14.51 7.03 4.36
N ASP A 115 14.95 8.24 4.01
CA ASP A 115 16.22 8.82 4.47
C ASP A 115 16.04 9.75 5.70
N LYS A 116 14.79 9.91 6.15
CA LYS A 116 14.38 10.78 7.27
C LYS A 116 13.88 9.92 8.44
N THR A 117 14.63 8.90 8.80
CA THR A 117 14.29 7.96 9.89
C THR A 117 14.92 8.37 11.22
N ILE A 118 14.60 7.63 12.29
CA ILE A 118 15.24 7.79 13.60
C ILE A 118 16.75 7.54 13.47
N GLU A 119 17.16 6.52 12.73
CA GLU A 119 18.54 6.14 12.49
C GLU A 119 19.33 7.27 11.80
N SER A 120 18.71 8.04 10.90
CA SER A 120 19.37 9.17 10.24
C SER A 120 19.69 10.34 11.17
N ILE A 121 19.07 10.39 12.37
CA ILE A 121 19.46 11.29 13.46
C ILE A 121 20.47 10.60 14.38
N LEU A 122 20.20 9.36 14.82
CA LEU A 122 21.05 8.65 15.80
C LEU A 122 22.47 8.38 15.28
N GLY A 123 22.66 8.34 13.97
CA GLY A 123 23.98 8.19 13.35
C GLY A 123 24.85 9.46 13.36
N LYS A 124 24.30 10.62 13.74
CA LYS A 124 25.02 11.91 13.72
C LYS A 124 25.73 12.19 15.04
N SER A 125 26.87 12.87 14.97
CA SER A 125 27.53 13.46 16.13
C SER A 125 26.80 14.71 16.64
N ASP A 126 27.08 15.10 17.89
CA ASP A 126 26.50 16.31 18.50
C ASP A 126 26.75 17.58 17.66
N MET A 127 27.90 17.68 17.00
CA MET A 127 28.24 18.82 16.14
C MET A 127 27.38 18.83 14.86
N GLU A 128 27.17 17.68 14.24
CA GLU A 128 26.34 17.54 13.05
C GLU A 128 24.88 17.85 13.37
N LEU A 129 24.37 17.36 14.51
CA LEU A 129 23.03 17.68 15.01
C LEU A 129 22.85 19.19 15.27
N ALA A 130 23.81 19.83 15.94
CA ALA A 130 23.77 21.26 16.18
C ALA A 130 23.75 22.06 14.87
N MET A 131 24.53 21.64 13.88
CA MET A 131 24.55 22.28 12.56
C MET A 131 23.20 22.13 11.84
N ASP A 132 22.58 20.94 11.85
CA ASP A 132 21.28 20.73 11.22
C ASP A 132 20.16 21.52 11.87
N VAL A 133 20.20 21.73 13.18
CA VAL A 133 19.27 22.63 13.88
C VAL A 133 19.48 24.08 13.43
N LEU A 134 20.74 24.55 13.37
CA LEU A 134 21.05 25.92 12.94
C LEU A 134 20.67 26.19 11.48
N MET A 135 20.80 25.19 10.61
CA MET A 135 20.43 25.26 9.20
C MET A 135 18.92 25.06 8.95
N GLY A 136 18.15 24.70 9.98
CA GLY A 136 16.71 24.44 9.88
C GLY A 136 16.34 23.10 9.24
N ASN A 137 17.31 22.21 9.05
CA ASN A 137 17.11 20.84 8.56
C ASN A 137 16.46 19.94 9.63
N LEU A 138 16.65 20.27 10.91
CA LEU A 138 16.08 19.56 12.04
C LEU A 138 15.36 20.54 12.98
N LYS A 139 14.15 20.19 13.42
CA LYS A 139 13.44 20.94 14.46
C LYS A 139 13.81 20.40 15.83
N MET A 140 14.07 21.32 16.78
CA MET A 140 14.21 20.93 18.18
C MET A 140 12.85 20.46 18.73
N PRO A 141 12.81 19.43 19.58
CA PRO A 141 11.60 19.06 20.31
C PRO A 141 11.15 20.23 21.20
N GLU A 142 9.82 20.44 21.27
CA GLU A 142 9.19 21.44 22.16
C GLU A 142 9.30 21.06 23.63
#